data_AF-A0A851UZK9-F1
#
_entry.id   AF-A0A851UZK9-F1
#
_cell.length_a   1.000
_cell.length_b   1.000
_cell.length_c   1.000
_cell.angle_alpha   90.00
_cell.angle_beta   90.00
_cell.angle_gamma   90.00
#
_symmetry.space_group_name_H-M   'P 1'
#
loop_
_entity.id
_entity.type
_entity.pdbx_description
1 polymer ?
#
loop_
_entity_poly.entity_id
_entity_poly.type
_entity_poly.pdbx_seq_one_letter_code
_entity_poly.pdbx_strand_id
1 'polypeptide(L)'
;IDFKVKPVVFNDTRVKLQIWDTAGQERFHTLSTSYFHGAQGFVLVYDITNLKSFQSITIWMSDIYEKAGDEVDVILLGNKCDKESERVVPKQKGEKLAWEYGMPFFETSAKENVNIEHAFSVLTKEILEKKSCVLHDLDVVSLNETKKRTCCAF
;
A
#
# COMPACT_ATOMS: atom_id res chain seq x y z
N ILE A 1 12.66 2.29 13.98
CA ILE A 1 12.18 2.34 12.59
C ILE A 1 13.32 1.79 11.76
N ASP A 2 13.09 0.69 11.06
CA ASP A 2 14.08 0.07 10.18
C ASP A 2 13.78 0.46 8.73
N PHE A 3 14.80 0.69 7.92
CA PHE A 3 14.66 1.06 6.52
C PHE A 3 15.34 0.02 5.65
N LYS A 4 14.59 -0.58 4.73
CA LYS A 4 15.11 -1.57 3.79
C LYS A 4 14.76 -1.24 2.35
N VAL A 5 15.71 -1.52 1.45
CA VAL A 5 15.51 -1.39 0.01
C VAL A 5 15.53 -2.78 -0.62
N LYS A 6 14.44 -3.14 -1.32
CA LYS A 6 14.34 -4.40 -2.08
C LYS A 6 14.17 -4.08 -3.57
N PRO A 7 15.13 -4.43 -4.44
CA PRO A 7 14.93 -4.32 -5.89
C PRO A 7 13.97 -5.43 -6.36
N VAL A 8 13.01 -5.06 -7.21
CA VAL A 8 12.05 -5.97 -7.84
C VAL A 8 11.96 -5.64 -9.33
N VAL A 9 11.57 -6.63 -10.15
CA VAL A 9 11.31 -6.43 -11.58
C VAL A 9 9.81 -6.61 -11.81
N PHE A 10 9.17 -5.62 -12.42
CA PHE A 10 7.75 -5.64 -12.75
C PHE A 10 7.59 -5.16 -14.20
N ASN A 11 6.98 -5.97 -15.07
CA ASN A 11 6.83 -5.67 -16.51
C ASN A 11 8.13 -5.18 -17.17
N ASP A 12 9.22 -5.94 -16.98
CA ASP A 12 10.58 -5.61 -17.45
C ASP A 12 11.17 -4.30 -16.91
N THR A 13 10.47 -3.61 -16.01
CA THR A 13 10.93 -2.40 -15.34
C THR A 13 11.51 -2.74 -13.98
N ARG A 14 12.73 -2.24 -13.71
CA ARG A 14 13.38 -2.41 -12.40
C ARG A 14 12.89 -1.33 -11.44
N VAL A 15 12.24 -1.76 -10.36
CA VAL A 15 11.70 -0.88 -9.32
C VAL A 15 12.46 -1.14 -8.01
N LYS A 16 12.68 -0.10 -7.21
CA LYS A 16 13.26 -0.21 -5.88
C LYS A 16 12.17 0.04 -4.84
N LEU A 17 11.77 -0.99 -4.11
CA LEU A 17 10.85 -0.86 -2.98
C LEU A 17 11.61 -0.30 -1.79
N GLN A 18 11.14 0.83 -1.26
CA GLN A 18 11.64 1.44 -0.03
C GLN A 18 10.66 1.13 1.09
N ILE A 19 11.04 0.23 1.98
CA ILE A 19 10.18 -0.30 3.04
C ILE A 19 10.61 0.33 4.35
N TRP A 20 9.66 0.97 5.02
CA TRP A 20 9.83 1.60 6.32
C TRP A 20 9.11 0.74 7.35
N ASP A 21 9.84 -0.03 8.14
CA ASP A 21 9.28 -0.84 9.21
C ASP A 21 9.14 -0.01 10.50
N THR A 22 7.90 0.11 10.96
CA THR A 22 7.51 0.91 12.11
C THR A 22 7.17 0.06 13.33
N ALA A 23 7.29 -1.28 13.25
CA ALA A 23 6.98 -2.19 14.34
C ALA A 23 7.84 -1.90 15.59
N GLY A 24 7.19 -1.78 16.75
CA GLY A 24 7.78 -1.48 18.06
C GLY A 24 7.69 -0.01 18.51
N GLN A 25 7.20 0.90 17.65
CA GLN A 25 6.93 2.32 17.95
C GLN A 25 5.44 2.63 18.19
N GLU A 26 4.54 1.65 18.02
CA GLU A 26 3.09 1.81 18.26
C GLU A 26 2.74 2.18 19.71
N ARG A 27 3.67 1.99 20.66
CA ARG A 27 3.53 2.39 22.08
C ARG A 27 3.37 3.90 22.29
N PHE A 28 3.62 4.73 21.27
CA PHE A 28 3.48 6.18 21.36
C PHE A 28 2.31 6.75 20.56
N HIS A 29 1.47 5.89 19.95
CA HIS A 29 0.24 6.27 19.22
C HIS A 29 0.39 7.41 18.19
N THR A 30 1.62 7.75 17.79
CA THR A 30 1.90 8.87 16.90
C THR A 30 3.00 8.43 15.95
N LEU A 31 2.64 7.78 14.86
CA LEU A 31 3.51 7.78 13.69
C LEU A 31 3.69 9.25 13.27
N SER A 32 4.95 9.69 13.17
CA SER A 32 5.24 11.05 12.72
C SER A 32 4.57 11.27 11.36
N THR A 33 3.91 12.42 11.17
CA THR A 33 3.27 12.81 9.91
C THR A 33 4.21 12.75 8.72
N SER A 34 5.52 12.86 8.97
CA SER A 34 6.59 12.71 7.96
C SER A 34 6.57 11.36 7.22
N TYR A 35 6.06 10.28 7.81
CA TYR A 35 5.99 8.95 7.16
C TYR A 35 4.78 8.75 6.26
N PHE A 36 3.75 9.58 6.43
CA PHE A 36 2.59 9.59 5.55
C PHE A 36 2.90 10.37 4.26
N HIS A 37 3.76 11.38 4.35
CA HIS A 37 4.09 12.23 3.22
C HIS A 37 5.00 11.50 2.22
N GLY A 38 4.51 11.29 1.00
CA GLY A 38 5.24 10.61 -0.08
C GLY A 38 5.17 9.08 -0.04
N ALA A 39 4.45 8.49 0.93
CA ALA A 39 4.12 7.07 0.91
C ALA A 39 3.18 6.76 -0.26
N GLN A 40 3.46 5.67 -0.97
CA GLN A 40 2.67 5.23 -2.12
C GLN A 40 1.69 4.12 -1.74
N GLY A 41 1.99 3.40 -0.66
CA GLY A 41 1.06 2.47 -0.08
C GLY A 41 1.44 2.06 1.33
N PHE A 42 0.48 1.47 2.02
CA PHE A 42 0.58 1.07 3.42
C PHE A 42 0.29 -0.42 3.57
N VAL A 43 1.06 -1.06 4.44
CA VAL A 43 0.81 -2.44 4.88
C VAL A 43 0.28 -2.37 6.30
N LEU A 44 -1.02 -2.61 6.48
CA LEU A 44 -1.63 -2.69 7.79
C LEU A 44 -1.60 -4.13 8.29
N VAL A 45 -1.07 -4.33 9.49
CA VAL A 45 -0.86 -5.67 10.04
C VAL A 45 -1.53 -5.77 11.40
N TYR A 46 -2.36 -6.78 11.59
CA TYR A 46 -2.83 -7.20 12.91
C TYR A 46 -2.38 -8.62 13.21
N ASP A 47 -2.46 -9.01 14.48
CA ASP A 47 -2.16 -10.35 14.95
C ASP A 47 -3.48 -11.11 15.18
N ILE A 48 -3.64 -12.28 14.53
CA ILE A 48 -4.87 -13.08 14.64
C ILE A 48 -5.15 -13.58 16.08
N THR A 49 -4.14 -13.60 16.96
CA THR A 49 -4.27 -13.99 18.37
C THR A 49 -4.50 -12.78 19.29
N ASN A 50 -4.61 -11.56 18.75
CA ASN A 50 -4.78 -10.34 19.52
C ASN A 50 -5.89 -9.43 18.96
N LEU A 51 -7.08 -9.51 19.56
CA LEU A 51 -8.24 -8.71 19.17
C LEU A 51 -7.99 -7.20 19.22
N LYS A 52 -7.19 -6.70 20.18
CA LYS A 52 -6.90 -5.26 20.29
C LYS A 52 -6.13 -4.77 19.07
N SER A 53 -5.19 -5.57 18.56
CA SER A 53 -4.44 -5.21 17.35
C SER A 53 -5.35 -5.07 16.13
N PHE A 54 -6.37 -5.91 16.01
CA PHE A 54 -7.39 -5.82 14.95
C PHE A 54 -8.27 -4.57 15.12
N GLN A 55 -8.67 -4.24 16.35
CA GLN A 55 -9.45 -3.03 16.62
C GLN A 55 -8.69 -1.74 16.30
N SER A 56 -7.36 -1.74 16.41
CA SER A 56 -6.54 -0.58 16.04
C SER A 56 -6.51 -0.32 14.53
N ILE A 57 -6.85 -1.29 13.68
CA ILE A 57 -6.79 -1.13 12.21
C ILE A 57 -7.70 0.00 11.74
N THR A 58 -8.89 0.16 12.31
CA THR A 58 -9.81 1.24 11.91
C THR A 58 -9.28 2.62 12.27
N ILE A 59 -8.57 2.74 13.41
CA ILE A 59 -7.89 3.96 13.82
C ILE A 59 -6.78 4.29 12.82
N TRP A 60 -5.95 3.30 12.46
CA TRP A 60 -4.90 3.47 11.47
C TRP A 60 -5.42 3.82 10.08
N MET A 61 -6.54 3.23 9.65
CA MET A 61 -7.20 3.61 8.40
C MET A 61 -7.64 5.08 8.43
N SER A 62 -8.27 5.53 9.52
CA SER A 62 -8.68 6.93 9.67
C SER A 62 -7.47 7.88 9.57
N ASP A 63 -6.37 7.54 10.25
CA ASP A 63 -5.13 8.31 10.21
C ASP A 63 -4.53 8.37 8.80
N ILE A 64 -4.54 7.26 8.06
CA ILE A 64 -4.05 7.20 6.68
C ILE A 64 -4.90 8.10 5.78
N TYR A 65 -6.23 8.00 5.85
CA TYR A 65 -7.13 8.85 5.07
C TYR A 65 -6.95 10.33 5.37
N GLU A 66 -6.80 10.70 6.64
CA GLU A 66 -6.63 12.10 7.04
C GLU A 66 -5.26 12.67 6.59
N LYS A 67 -4.19 11.88 6.69
CA LYS A 67 -2.81 12.38 6.54
C LYS A 67 -2.21 12.14 5.16
N ALA A 68 -2.56 11.04 4.49
CA ALA A 68 -2.01 10.65 3.19
C ALA A 68 -2.99 10.87 2.03
N GLY A 69 -4.29 10.99 2.31
CA GLY A 69 -5.35 11.13 1.30
C GLY A 69 -5.72 9.83 0.59
N ASP A 70 -6.63 9.91 -0.37
CA ASP A 70 -7.25 8.75 -1.05
C ASP A 70 -6.36 8.12 -2.15
N GLU A 71 -5.19 8.69 -2.43
CA GLU A 71 -4.33 8.23 -3.53
C GLU A 71 -3.41 7.07 -3.14
N VAL A 72 -3.34 6.70 -1.86
CA VAL A 72 -2.46 5.63 -1.38
C VAL A 72 -3.15 4.26 -1.43
N ASP A 73 -2.40 3.25 -1.84
CA ASP A 73 -2.93 1.88 -1.86
C ASP A 73 -2.64 1.19 -0.53
N VAL A 74 -3.63 0.50 0.03
CA VAL A 74 -3.52 -0.13 1.35
C VAL A 74 -3.78 -1.62 1.23
N ILE A 75 -3.02 -2.44 1.96
CA ILE A 75 -3.23 -3.88 2.08
C ILE A 75 -3.38 -4.27 3.55
N LEU A 76 -4.33 -5.14 3.86
CA LEU A 76 -4.55 -5.67 5.20
C LEU A 76 -3.97 -7.07 5.36
N LEU A 77 -3.14 -7.27 6.38
CA LEU A 77 -2.52 -8.55 6.72
C LEU A 77 -2.94 -9.04 8.10
N GLY A 78 -3.55 -10.22 8.14
CA GLY A 78 -3.76 -10.99 9.37
C GLY A 78 -2.54 -11.88 9.66
N ASN A 79 -1.58 -11.37 10.42
CA ASN A 79 -0.32 -12.05 10.70
C ASN A 79 -0.46 -13.10 11.81
N LYS A 80 0.54 -13.99 11.89
CA LYS A 80 0.63 -15.14 12.80
C LYS A 80 -0.40 -16.23 12.52
N CYS A 81 -0.74 -16.46 11.25
CA CYS A 81 -1.65 -17.54 10.86
C CYS A 81 -1.15 -18.95 11.25
N ASP A 82 0.13 -19.09 11.58
CA ASP A 82 0.69 -20.32 12.17
C ASP A 82 0.15 -20.63 13.58
N LYS A 83 -0.42 -19.64 14.28
CA LYS A 83 -1.00 -19.79 15.63
C LYS A 83 -2.52 -20.01 15.60
N GLU A 84 -2.99 -20.89 14.71
CA GLU A 84 -4.42 -21.15 14.51
C GLU A 84 -5.16 -21.57 15.79
N SER A 85 -4.51 -22.36 16.65
CA SER A 85 -5.07 -22.79 17.94
C SER A 85 -5.30 -21.65 18.94
N GLU A 86 -4.60 -20.53 18.78
CA GLU A 86 -4.70 -19.34 19.63
C GLU A 86 -5.56 -18.23 18.96
N ARG A 87 -6.20 -18.53 17.83
CA ARG A 87 -6.96 -17.54 17.05
C ARG A 87 -8.10 -16.94 17.88
N VAL A 88 -8.12 -15.61 17.94
CA VAL A 88 -9.23 -14.84 18.53
C VAL A 88 -9.93 -13.95 17.51
N VAL A 89 -9.29 -13.70 16.36
CA VAL A 89 -9.87 -12.96 15.23
C VAL A 89 -10.18 -13.95 14.09
N PRO A 90 -11.47 -14.24 13.83
CA PRO A 90 -11.86 -15.07 12.70
C PRO A 90 -11.44 -14.42 11.38
N LYS A 91 -11.00 -15.26 10.42
CA LYS A 91 -10.58 -14.80 9.08
C LYS A 91 -11.65 -13.94 8.40
N GLN A 92 -12.93 -14.31 8.57
CA GLN A 92 -14.07 -13.60 8.00
C GLN A 92 -14.18 -12.14 8.48
N LYS A 93 -13.68 -11.82 9.69
CA LYS A 93 -13.65 -10.43 10.16
C LYS A 93 -12.63 -9.60 9.38
N GLY A 94 -11.46 -10.17 9.11
CA GLY A 94 -10.43 -9.54 8.27
C GLY A 94 -10.94 -9.32 6.84
N GLU A 95 -11.55 -10.36 6.26
CA GLU A 95 -12.14 -10.29 4.91
C GLU A 95 -13.26 -9.24 4.82
N LYS A 96 -14.16 -9.20 5.81
CA LYS A 96 -15.24 -8.19 5.85
C LYS A 96 -14.69 -6.77 5.96
N LEU A 97 -13.70 -6.55 6.84
CA LEU A 97 -13.09 -5.24 7.03
C LEU A 97 -12.39 -4.77 5.75
N ALA A 98 -11.64 -5.67 5.11
CA ALA A 98 -10.95 -5.38 3.86
C ALA A 98 -11.93 -5.06 2.72
N TRP A 99 -13.04 -5.80 2.64
CA TRP A 99 -14.12 -5.52 1.69
C TRP A 99 -14.76 -4.14 1.94
N GLU A 100 -15.01 -3.77 3.20
CA GLU A 100 -15.60 -2.47 3.57
C GLU A 100 -14.73 -1.28 3.14
N TYR A 101 -13.40 -1.42 3.21
CA TYR A 101 -12.43 -0.40 2.80
C TYR A 101 -11.93 -0.55 1.36
N GLY A 102 -12.39 -1.58 0.62
CA GLY A 102 -11.96 -1.83 -0.75
C GLY A 102 -10.48 -2.19 -0.90
N MET A 103 -9.87 -2.84 0.10
CA MET A 103 -8.46 -3.21 0.11
C MET A 103 -8.24 -4.72 0.01
N PRO A 104 -7.10 -5.20 -0.52
CA PRO A 104 -6.77 -6.63 -0.51
C PRO A 104 -6.49 -7.14 0.90
N PHE A 105 -6.79 -8.43 1.14
CA PHE A 105 -6.55 -9.10 2.41
C PHE A 105 -5.81 -10.43 2.26
N PHE A 106 -4.81 -10.64 3.11
CA PHE A 106 -4.09 -11.91 3.21
C PHE A 106 -3.86 -12.30 4.67
N GLU A 107 -3.94 -13.59 4.97
CA GLU A 107 -3.37 -14.11 6.21
C GLU A 107 -1.91 -14.48 5.98
N THR A 108 -1.03 -14.06 6.87
CA THR A 108 0.42 -14.20 6.73
C THR A 108 1.04 -14.83 7.97
N SER A 109 2.20 -15.44 7.79
CA SER A 109 3.08 -15.81 8.90
C SER A 109 4.48 -15.32 8.58
N ALA A 110 4.93 -14.32 9.34
CA ALA A 110 6.33 -13.89 9.27
C ALA A 110 7.30 -14.99 9.74
N LYS A 111 6.84 -15.89 10.62
CA LYS A 111 7.64 -16.99 11.17
C LYS A 111 7.83 -18.12 10.17
N GLU A 112 6.75 -18.54 9.51
CA GLU A 112 6.73 -19.63 8.53
C GLU A 112 6.89 -19.12 7.08
N ASN A 113 7.12 -17.81 6.90
CA ASN A 113 7.21 -17.12 5.60
C ASN A 113 6.00 -17.36 4.67
N VAL A 114 4.80 -17.37 5.24
CA VAL A 114 3.54 -17.61 4.50
C VAL A 114 2.97 -16.29 3.99
N ASN A 115 2.65 -16.24 2.69
CA ASN A 115 2.00 -15.14 1.99
C ASN A 115 2.68 -13.76 2.06
N ILE A 116 3.89 -13.66 2.63
CA ILE A 116 4.64 -12.40 2.73
C ILE A 116 4.96 -11.86 1.33
N GLU A 117 5.64 -12.66 0.51
CA GLU A 117 6.02 -12.21 -0.84
C GLU A 117 4.82 -11.89 -1.72
N HIS A 118 3.76 -12.71 -1.63
CA HIS A 118 2.54 -12.50 -2.40
C HIS A 118 1.85 -11.18 -2.02
N ALA A 119 1.69 -10.90 -0.73
CA ALA A 119 1.10 -9.64 -0.26
C ALA A 119 1.87 -8.41 -0.76
N PHE A 120 3.20 -8.41 -0.63
CA PHE A 120 4.02 -7.31 -1.13
C PHE A 120 3.97 -7.18 -2.66
N SER A 121 3.90 -8.30 -3.38
CA SER A 121 3.79 -8.31 -4.84
C SER A 121 2.46 -7.71 -5.31
N VAL A 122 1.35 -8.03 -4.64
CA VAL A 122 0.02 -7.49 -4.97
C VAL A 122 -0.01 -5.98 -4.75
N LEU A 123 0.42 -5.52 -3.57
CA LEU A 123 0.49 -4.08 -3.28
C LEU A 123 1.39 -3.34 -4.27
N THR A 124 2.56 -3.90 -4.59
CA THR A 124 3.49 -3.29 -5.56
C THR A 124 2.85 -3.19 -6.93
N LYS A 125 2.14 -4.24 -7.36
CA LYS A 125 1.44 -4.26 -8.64
C LYS A 125 0.38 -3.16 -8.72
N GLU A 126 -0.49 -3.05 -7.71
CA GLU A 126 -1.55 -2.03 -7.68
C GLU A 126 -0.98 -0.60 -7.76
N ILE A 127 0.05 -0.31 -6.96
CA ILE A 127 0.74 0.99 -6.98
C ILE A 127 1.34 1.30 -8.36
N LEU A 128 1.98 0.32 -9.00
CA LEU A 128 2.63 0.52 -10.29
C LEU A 128 1.63 0.65 -11.44
N GLU A 129 0.54 -0.10 -11.41
CA GLU A 129 -0.54 0.00 -12.39
C GLU A 129 -1.23 1.36 -12.30
N LYS A 130 -1.54 1.83 -11.09
CA LYS A 130 -2.10 3.17 -10.85
C LYS A 130 -1.20 4.27 -11.40
N LYS A 131 0.11 4.17 -11.18
CA LYS A 131 1.09 5.11 -11.75
C LYS A 131 1.21 5.04 -13.27
N SER A 132 1.13 3.85 -13.85
CA SER A 132 1.24 3.67 -15.29
C SER A 132 0.04 4.29 -16.02
N CYS A 133 -1.16 4.21 -15.43
CA CYS A 133 -2.34 4.90 -15.94
C CYS A 133 -2.19 6.44 -15.89
N VAL A 134 -1.65 6.98 -14.80
CA VAL A 134 -1.39 8.43 -14.66
C VAL A 134 -0.34 8.92 -15.66
N LEU A 135 0.69 8.11 -15.95
CA LEU A 135 1.69 8.45 -16.97
C LEU A 135 1.09 8.46 -18.39
N HIS A 136 0.17 7.54 -18.69
CA HIS A 136 -0.51 7.53 -19.98
C HIS A 136 -1.41 8.77 -20.20
N ASP A 137 -2.07 9.27 -19.17
CA ASP A 137 -2.92 10.47 -19.28
C ASP A 137 -2.10 11.78 -19.43
N LEU A 138 -0.88 11.82 -18.89
CA LEU A 138 0.03 12.96 -19.08
C LEU A 138 0.67 13.01 -20.48
N ASP A 139 0.78 11.85 -21.15
CA ASP A 139 1.37 11.74 -22.49
C ASP A 139 0.35 12.04 -23.62
N VAL A 140 -0.94 12.29 -23.32
CA VAL A 140 -1.91 12.78 -24.31
C VAL A 140 -1.80 14.30 -24.48
N VAL A 141 -0.69 14.75 -25.06
CA VAL A 141 -0.67 16.07 -25.70
C VAL A 141 -1.47 15.97 -26.99
N SER A 142 -2.69 16.52 -26.98
CA SER A 142 -3.49 16.69 -28.20
C SER A 142 -2.80 17.67 -29.16
N LEU A 143 -1.97 17.15 -30.08
CA LEU A 143 -1.48 17.90 -31.22
C LEU A 143 -2.59 18.01 -32.27
N ASN A 144 -3.55 18.90 -32.03
CA ASN A 144 -4.39 19.39 -33.13
C ASN A 144 -3.59 20.46 -33.90
N GLU A 145 -2.89 20.01 -34.95
CA GLU A 145 -2.56 20.88 -36.10
C GLU A 145 -3.91 21.36 -36.71
N THR A 146 -4.12 22.62 -37.12
CA THR A 146 -3.58 23.18 -38.37
C THR A 146 -3.93 24.69 -38.54
N LYS A 147 -2.98 25.47 -39.11
CA LYS A 147 -3.09 26.71 -39.96
C LYS A 147 -3.47 28.05 -39.28
N LYS A 148 -2.75 29.17 -39.51
CA LYS A 148 -2.37 29.77 -40.81
C LYS A 148 -1.04 30.56 -40.80
N ARG A 149 -0.46 30.61 -42.00
CA ARG A 149 0.70 31.37 -42.50
C ARG A 149 0.64 32.88 -42.21
N THR A 150 1.80 33.46 -41.90
CA THR A 150 2.42 34.55 -42.69
C THR A 150 3.90 34.66 -42.36
N CYS A 151 4.77 34.34 -43.33
CA CYS A 151 6.20 34.64 -43.29
C CYS A 151 6.43 36.08 -43.74
N CYS A 152 7.35 36.77 -43.05
CA CYS A 152 7.92 38.04 -43.46
C CYS A 152 8.66 37.92 -44.79
N ALA A 153 8.56 38.95 -45.63
CA ALA A 153 9.45 39.16 -46.75
C ALA A 153 9.79 40.67 -46.83
N PHE A 154 11.10 40.93 -46.72
CA PHE A 154 11.92 42.09 -47.14
C PHE A 154 11.40 43.52 -46.95
#